data_AF-A0A935L1Z1-F1
#
_entry.id   AF-A0A935L1Z1-F1
#
_cell.length_a   1.000
_cell.length_b   1.000
_cell.length_c   1.000
_cell.angle_alpha   90.00
_cell.angle_beta   90.00
_cell.angle_gamma   90.00
#
_symmetry.space_group_name_H-M   'P 1'
#
loop_
_entity.id
_entity.type
_entity.pdbx_description
1 polymer ?
#
loop_
_entity_poly.entity_id
_entity_poly.type
_entity_poly.pdbx_seq_one_letter_code
_entity_poly.pdbx_strand_id
1 'polypeptide(L)' 'MPPKDDLPENIDDLTANIKVNDDDFVSETFACIFTKQKNFDKAIEIYEKLKFRNPEKKDFYQEKIDELIKLKTQV' A
#
# COMPACT_ATOMS: atom_id res chain seq x y z
N MET A 1 25.79 -14.26 33.69
CA MET A 1 24.92 -14.68 32.57
C MET A 1 23.50 -14.50 33.04
N PRO A 2 22.64 -13.72 32.36
CA PRO A 2 21.25 -13.62 32.77
C PRO A 2 20.51 -14.95 32.52
N PRO A 3 19.53 -15.32 33.35
CA PRO A 3 18.78 -16.56 33.21
C PRO A 3 17.94 -16.52 31.92
N LYS A 4 17.80 -17.68 31.26
CA LYS A 4 17.09 -17.85 29.99
C LYS A 4 15.56 -17.97 30.17
N ASP A 5 15.02 -17.57 31.32
CA ASP A 5 13.63 -17.87 31.73
C ASP A 5 12.64 -16.71 31.53
N ASP A 6 13.08 -15.56 31.00
CA ASP A 6 12.24 -14.37 30.77
C ASP A 6 11.99 -14.08 29.29
N LEU A 7 11.93 -15.12 28.45
CA LEU A 7 11.43 -14.99 27.07
C LEU A 7 10.00 -15.53 27.04
N PRO A 8 8.98 -14.69 26.78
CA PRO A 8 7.63 -15.19 26.60
C PRO A 8 7.62 -16.17 25.40
N GLU A 9 7.29 -17.42 25.68
CA GLU A 9 7.34 -18.57 24.76
C GLU A 9 6.26 -18.52 23.66
N ASN A 10 5.46 -17.44 23.61
CA ASN A 10 4.30 -17.32 22.74
C ASN A 10 4.45 -16.12 21.79
N ILE A 11 5.34 -16.27 20.81
CA ILE A 11 5.53 -15.33 19.70
C ILE A 11 4.45 -15.54 18.60
N ASP A 12 3.62 -16.58 18.72
CA ASP A 12 2.64 -16.95 17.69
C ASP A 12 1.37 -16.08 17.74
N ASP A 13 0.95 -15.59 18.91
CA ASP A 13 -0.31 -14.82 19.05
C ASP A 13 -0.27 -13.40 18.47
N LEU A 14 0.91 -12.84 18.21
CA LEU A 14 1.00 -11.47 17.71
C LEU A 14 0.68 -11.35 16.22
N THR A 15 0.67 -12.47 15.47
CA THR A 15 0.42 -12.46 14.02
C THR A 15 -1.06 -12.67 13.67
N ALA A 16 -1.84 -13.32 14.55
CA ALA A 16 -3.23 -13.69 14.29
C ALA A 16 -4.20 -12.49 14.32
N ASN A 17 -3.89 -11.46 15.10
CA ASN A 17 -4.76 -10.28 15.27
C ASN A 17 -4.41 -9.10 14.37
N ILE A 18 -3.31 -9.17 13.61
CA ILE A 18 -3.03 -8.18 12.58
C ILE A 18 -3.87 -8.57 11.36
N LYS A 19 -5.17 -8.29 11.41
CA LYS A 19 -5.93 -8.04 10.18
C LYS A 19 -5.30 -6.80 9.56
N VAL A 20 -4.24 -7.00 8.78
CA VAL A 20 -3.71 -5.97 7.90
C VAL A 20 -4.85 -5.73 6.92
N ASN A 21 -5.67 -4.72 7.18
CA ASN A 21 -6.56 -4.22 6.15
C ASN A 21 -5.61 -3.76 5.05
N ASP A 22 -5.62 -4.40 3.88
CA ASP A 22 -4.82 -3.95 2.73
C ASP A 22 -5.06 -2.46 2.44
N ASP A 23 -6.24 -1.96 2.78
CA ASP A 23 -6.62 -0.54 2.73
C ASP A 23 -5.89 0.37 3.73
N ASP A 24 -5.33 -0.12 4.83
CA ASP A 24 -4.53 0.73 5.73
C ASP A 24 -3.10 0.95 5.25
N PHE A 25 -2.61 0.13 4.32
CA PHE A 25 -1.29 0.28 3.73
C PHE A 25 -1.28 1.07 2.41
N VAL A 26 -2.43 1.51 1.88
CA VAL A 26 -2.47 2.31 0.64
C VAL A 26 -2.03 3.75 0.89
N SER A 27 -0.87 4.14 0.35
CA SER A 27 -0.33 5.50 0.42
C SER A 27 0.24 5.96 -0.91
N GLU A 28 0.41 7.27 -1.09
CA GLU A 28 1.06 7.86 -2.27
C GLU A 28 2.44 7.24 -2.52
N THR A 29 3.16 6.90 -1.44
CA THR A 29 4.47 6.24 -1.52
C THR A 29 4.36 4.84 -2.10
N PHE A 30 3.38 4.04 -1.69
CA PHE A 30 3.17 2.71 -2.25
C PHE A 30 2.85 2.79 -3.74
N ALA A 31 1.93 3.68 -4.15
CA ALA A 31 1.60 3.86 -5.56
C ALA A 31 2.84 4.22 -6.38
N CYS A 32 3.69 5.13 -5.87
CA CYS A 32 4.95 5.50 -6.50
C CYS A 32 5.93 4.32 -6.64
N ILE A 33 6.03 3.46 -5.61
CA ILE A 33 6.86 2.24 -5.65
C ILE A 33 6.35 1.30 -6.76
N PHE A 34 5.04 1.06 -6.84
CA PHE A 34 4.48 0.21 -7.90
C PHE A 34 4.69 0.78 -9.30
N THR A 35 4.56 2.10 -9.48
CA THR A 35 4.90 2.78 -10.74
C THR A 35 6.35 2.57 -11.13
N LYS A 36 7.30 2.69 -10.19
CA LYS A 36 8.73 2.43 -10.44
C LYS A 36 9.00 0.98 -10.82
N GLN A 37 8.25 0.04 -10.25
CA GLN A 37 8.29 -1.37 -10.61
C GLN A 37 7.55 -1.68 -11.93
N LYS A 38 7.04 -0.67 -12.64
CA LYS A 38 6.18 -0.78 -13.83
C LYS A 38 4.92 -1.61 -13.60
N ASN A 39 4.51 -1.77 -12.34
CA ASN A 39 3.26 -2.43 -11.97
C ASN A 39 2.15 -1.39 -11.94
N PHE A 40 1.75 -0.95 -13.13
CA PHE A 40 0.78 0.14 -13.27
C PHE A 40 -0.61 -0.25 -12.76
N ASP A 41 -1.02 -1.51 -12.89
CA ASP A 41 -2.33 -1.98 -12.40
C ASP A 41 -2.47 -1.79 -10.89
N LYS A 42 -1.45 -2.20 -10.10
CA LYS A 42 -1.45 -1.97 -8.64
C LYS A 42 -1.35 -0.49 -8.28
N ALA A 43 -0.56 0.28 -9.02
CA ALA A 43 -0.44 1.71 -8.77
C ALA A 43 -1.79 2.43 -8.99
N ILE A 44 -2.53 2.06 -10.04
CA ILE A 44 -3.86 2.60 -10.34
C ILE A 44 -4.83 2.23 -9.21
N GLU A 45 -4.89 0.96 -8.78
CA GLU A 45 -5.78 0.52 -7.70
C GLU A 45 -5.56 1.33 -6.41
N ILE A 46 -4.30 1.57 -6.05
CA ILE A 46 -3.95 2.36 -4.86
C ILE A 46 -4.38 3.81 -5.01
N TYR A 47 -4.14 4.43 -6.17
CA TYR A 47 -4.60 5.80 -6.41
C TYR A 47 -6.13 5.90 -6.43
N GLU A 48 -6.85 4.88 -6.91
CA GLU A 48 -8.31 4.84 -6.84
C GLU A 48 -8.83 4.76 -5.41
N LYS A 49 -8.21 3.92 -4.56
CA LYS A 49 -8.52 3.87 -3.12
C LYS A 49 -8.23 5.19 -2.43
N LEU A 50 -7.08 5.81 -2.72
CA LEU A 50 -6.71 7.13 -2.18
C LEU A 50 -7.68 8.23 -2.64
N LYS A 51 -8.16 8.17 -3.88
CA LYS A 51 -9.17 9.07 -4.43
C LYS A 51 -10.50 8.99 -3.69
N PHE A 52 -10.92 7.77 -3.32
CA PHE A 52 -12.13 7.56 -2.53
C PHE A 52 -11.97 8.02 -1.08
N ARG A 53 -10.80 7.77 -0.47
CA ARG A 53 -10.51 8.12 0.93
C ARG A 53 -10.26 9.61 1.13
N ASN A 54 -9.67 10.28 0.13
CA ASN A 54 -9.27 11.69 0.18
C ASN A 54 -9.87 12.46 -1.01
N PRO A 55 -11.18 12.77 -0.95
CA PRO A 55 -11.86 13.47 -2.03
C PRO A 55 -11.32 14.88 -2.28
N GLU A 56 -10.68 15.51 -1.28
CA GLU A 56 -9.99 16.81 -1.38
C GLU A 56 -8.85 16.82 -2.41
N LYS A 57 -8.22 15.67 -2.65
CA LYS A 57 -7.12 15.49 -3.60
C LYS A 57 -7.54 14.65 -4.81
N LYS A 58 -8.85 14.51 -5.02
CA LYS A 58 -9.41 13.64 -6.07
C LYS A 58 -8.82 13.93 -7.45
N ASP A 59 -8.68 15.21 -7.80
CA ASP A 59 -8.12 15.63 -9.09
C ASP A 59 -6.66 15.20 -9.24
N PHE A 60 -5.84 15.39 -8.21
CA PHE A 60 -4.44 14.95 -8.20
C PHE A 60 -4.30 13.44 -8.41
N TYR A 61 -5.11 12.63 -7.72
CA TYR A 61 -5.07 11.18 -7.91
C TYR A 61 -5.61 10.76 -9.28
N GLN A 62 -6.61 11.46 -9.81
CA GLN A 62 -7.14 11.20 -11.14
C GLN A 62 -6.08 11.48 -12.22
N GLU A 63 -5.35 12.60 -12.13
CA GLU A 63 -4.24 12.90 -13.04
C GLU A 63 -3.16 11.81 -12.98
N LYS A 64 -2.83 11.31 -11.78
CA LYS A 64 -1.87 10.21 -11.61
C LYS A 64 -2.37 8.92 -12.25
N ILE A 65 -3.63 8.57 -12.08
CA ILE A 65 -4.23 7.39 -12.73
C ILE A 65 -4.14 7.52 -14.26
N ASP A 66 -4.50 8.68 -14.82
CA ASP A 66 -4.45 8.90 -16.26
C ASP A 66 -3.02 8.83 -16.81
N GLU A 67 -2.04 9.36 -16.07
CA GLU A 67 -0.61 9.23 -16.39
C GLU A 67 -0.19 7.76 -16.43
N LEU A 68 -0.58 6.96 -15.43
CA LEU A 68 -0.26 5.53 -15.37
C LEU A 68 -0.92 4.72 -16.48
N ILE A 69 -2.16 5.03 -16.84
CA ILE A 69 -2.85 4.37 -17.97
C ILE A 69 -2.13 4.66 -19.29
N LYS A 70 -1.69 5.90 -19.50
CA LYS A 70 -0.89 6.27 -20.67
C LYS A 70 0.43 5.51 -20.70
N LEU A 71 1.16 5.47 -19.57
CA LEU A 71 2.41 4.74 -19.46
C LEU A 71 2.24 3.24 -19.71
N LYS A 72 1.17 2.64 -19.17
CA LYS A 72 0.81 1.23 -19.42
C LYS A 72 0.50 0.95 -20.89
N THR A 73 -0.12 1.89 -21.60
CA THR A 73 -0.49 1.75 -23.02
C THR A 73 0.69 2.00 -23.97
N GLN A 74 1.72 2.70 -23.51
CA GLN A 74 2.94 2.97 -24.27
C GLN A 74 3.99 1.85 -24.23
N VAL A 75 3.71 0.73 -23.54
CA VAL A 75 4.58 -0.46 -23.47
C VAL A 75 3.94 -1.62 -24.22
#